data_AF-A0A9E1Y4R0-F1
#
_entry.id   AF-A0A9E1Y4R0-F1
#
_cell.length_a   1.000
_cell.length_b   1.000
_cell.length_c   1.000
_cell.angle_alpha   90.00
_cell.angle_beta   90.00
_cell.angle_gamma   90.00
#
_symmetry.space_group_name_H-M   'P 1'
#
loop_
_entity.id
_entity.type
_entity.pdbx_description
1 polymer ?
#
loop_
_entity_poly.entity_id
_entity_poly.type
_entity_poly.pdbx_seq_one_letter_code
_entity_poly.pdbx_strand_id
1 'polypeptide(L)'
;MQINRTYPVKTFTILCLCLFVASCANFKAYFNTYYNAKDYFDKAEKSRLENRGEVLPKVAIDHYNKVIEKSKIIIDDYPEFKLRKDALLLIVQSQFYLQEYKNAQGSLSLMKSEFGSTV
;
A
#
# COMPACT_ATOMS: atom_id res chain seq x y z
N MET A 1 6.39 -18.48 54.90
CA MET A 1 4.97 -18.63 54.49
C MET A 1 4.73 -17.71 53.30
N GLN A 2 4.70 -18.26 52.09
CA GLN A 2 4.52 -17.50 50.84
C GLN A 2 3.02 -17.31 50.59
N ILE A 3 2.54 -16.07 50.59
CA ILE A 3 1.15 -15.75 50.25
C ILE A 3 1.11 -15.51 48.74
N ASN A 4 0.80 -16.55 47.95
CA ASN A 4 0.50 -16.41 46.53
C ASN A 4 -0.88 -15.77 46.37
N ARG A 5 -0.93 -14.44 46.24
CA ARG A 5 -2.15 -13.72 45.82
C ARG A 5 -2.37 -13.95 44.32
N THR A 6 -3.26 -14.88 43.98
CA THR A 6 -3.80 -14.99 42.63
C THR A 6 -4.87 -13.91 42.45
N TYR A 7 -4.55 -12.87 41.68
CA TYR A 7 -5.55 -11.89 41.26
C TYR A 7 -6.47 -12.56 40.24
N PRO A 8 -7.80 -12.63 40.45
CA PRO A 8 -8.70 -13.17 39.44
C PRO A 8 -8.76 -12.16 38.29
N VAL A 9 -7.94 -12.37 37.27
CA VAL A 9 -8.05 -11.63 36.02
C VAL A 9 -9.44 -11.94 35.47
N LYS A 10 -10.33 -10.94 35.48
CA LYS A 10 -11.69 -11.12 35.00
C LYS A 10 -11.62 -11.51 33.52
N THR A 11 -12.33 -12.57 33.13
CA THR A 11 -12.37 -13.08 31.75
C THR A 11 -12.68 -11.99 30.74
N PHE A 12 -13.47 -10.98 31.13
CA PHE A 12 -13.76 -9.78 30.35
C PHE A 12 -12.51 -8.96 30.02
N THR A 13 -11.59 -8.80 30.96
CA THR A 13 -10.33 -8.06 30.76
C THR A 13 -9.39 -8.80 29.80
N ILE A 14 -9.36 -10.14 29.87
CA ILE A 14 -8.61 -10.98 28.91
C ILE A 14 -9.23 -10.85 27.51
N LEU A 15 -10.57 -10.91 27.41
CA LEU A 15 -11.29 -10.76 26.15
C LEU A 15 -11.04 -9.39 25.50
N CYS A 16 -11.12 -8.30 26.25
CA CYS A 16 -10.80 -6.96 25.76
C CYS A 16 -9.36 -6.83 25.27
N LEU A 17 -8.40 -7.43 25.99
CA LEU A 17 -6.99 -7.43 25.60
C LEU A 17 -6.76 -8.22 24.29
N CYS A 18 -7.39 -9.39 24.14
CA CYS A 18 -7.31 -10.18 22.92
C CYS A 18 -7.87 -9.43 21.70
N LEU A 19 -9.02 -8.76 21.86
CA LEU A 19 -9.62 -7.94 20.80
C LEU A 19 -8.72 -6.76 20.39
N PHE A 20 -8.08 -6.11 21.37
CA PHE A 20 -7.16 -5.00 21.12
C PHE A 20 -5.90 -5.43 20.35
N VAL A 21 -5.30 -6.57 20.72
CA VAL A 21 -4.12 -7.10 20.04
C VAL A 21 -4.44 -7.57 18.61
N ALA A 22 -5.61 -8.19 18.39
CA ALA A 22 -6.07 -8.60 17.06
C ALA A 22 -6.27 -7.41 16.10
N SER A 23 -6.77 -6.27 16.61
CA SER A 23 -6.95 -5.05 15.80
C SER A 23 -5.63 -4.45 15.31
N CYS A 24 -4.54 -4.57 16.07
CA CYS A 24 -3.24 -3.98 15.73
C CYS A 24 -2.43 -4.82 14.73
N ALA A 25 -2.71 -6.12 14.62
CA ALA A 25 -1.96 -7.03 13.75
C ALA A 25 -2.14 -6.68 12.26
N ASN A 26 -3.36 -6.32 11.86
CA ASN A 26 -3.69 -5.94 10.48
C ASN A 26 -3.07 -4.59 10.09
N PHE A 27 -2.86 -3.68 11.05
CA PHE A 27 -2.26 -2.36 10.81
C PHE A 27 -0.86 -2.47 10.19
N LYS A 28 -0.03 -3.42 10.62
CA LYS A 28 1.36 -3.52 10.14
C LYS A 28 1.47 -4.02 8.70
N ALA A 29 0.54 -4.86 8.26
CA ALA A 29 0.63 -5.53 6.97
C ALA A 29 0.48 -4.56 5.79
N TYR A 30 -0.58 -3.73 5.77
CA TYR A 30 -0.82 -2.83 4.63
C TYR A 30 0.16 -1.65 4.56
N PHE A 31 0.67 -1.16 5.70
CA PHE A 31 1.76 -0.18 5.68
C PHE A 31 3.02 -0.76 5.04
N ASN A 32 3.39 -2.00 5.37
CA ASN A 32 4.51 -2.68 4.74
C ASN A 32 4.29 -2.85 3.23
N THR A 33 3.08 -3.23 2.82
CA THR A 33 2.72 -3.32 1.40
C THR A 33 2.91 -1.99 0.67
N TYR A 34 2.46 -0.88 1.25
CA TYR A 34 2.63 0.45 0.67
C TYR A 34 4.09 0.85 0.52
N TYR A 35 4.89 0.74 1.60
CA TYR A 35 6.29 1.15 1.53
C TYR A 35 7.11 0.26 0.60
N ASN A 36 6.77 -1.02 0.48
CA ASN A 36 7.36 -1.89 -0.55
C ASN A 36 7.00 -1.40 -1.96
N ALA A 37 5.74 -1.01 -2.21
CA ALA A 37 5.35 -0.44 -3.50
C ALA A 37 6.13 0.84 -3.80
N LYS A 38 6.26 1.74 -2.82
CA LYS A 38 7.01 2.98 -2.95
C LYS A 38 8.50 2.74 -3.23
N ASP A 39 9.13 1.78 -2.55
CA ASP A 39 10.52 1.40 -2.77
C ASP A 39 10.75 0.84 -4.18
N TYR A 40 9.84 0.00 -4.69
CA TYR A 40 9.89 -0.45 -6.08
C TYR A 40 9.75 0.71 -7.07
N PHE A 41 8.87 1.67 -6.79
CA PHE A 41 8.71 2.85 -7.64
C PHE A 41 10.00 3.67 -7.70
N ASP A 42 10.64 3.90 -6.56
CA ASP A 42 11.89 4.65 -6.49
C ASP A 42 13.03 3.94 -7.24
N LYS A 43 13.08 2.60 -7.17
CA LYS A 43 14.01 1.79 -7.97
C LYS A 43 13.71 1.84 -9.46
N ALA A 44 12.43 1.85 -9.86
CA ALA A 44 12.04 1.99 -11.25
C ALA A 44 12.42 3.36 -11.81
N GLU A 45 12.10 4.43 -11.08
CA GLU A 45 12.45 5.81 -11.44
C GLU A 45 13.96 5.99 -11.53
N LYS A 46 14.72 5.47 -10.58
CA LYS A 46 16.19 5.49 -10.64
C LYS A 46 16.70 4.85 -11.93
N SER A 47 16.26 3.62 -12.24
CA SER A 47 16.65 2.93 -13.47
C SER A 47 16.23 3.68 -14.74
N ARG A 48 15.01 4.24 -14.77
CA ARG A 48 14.50 5.04 -15.90
C ARG A 48 15.30 6.31 -16.12
N LEU A 49 15.64 7.04 -15.06
CA LEU A 49 16.34 8.32 -15.12
C LEU A 49 17.83 8.15 -15.43
N GLU A 50 18.46 7.08 -14.94
CA GLU A 50 19.85 6.73 -15.28
C GLU A 50 20.01 6.42 -16.78
N ASN A 51 18.95 5.92 -17.43
CA ASN A 51 18.95 5.60 -18.87
C ASN A 51 18.70 6.81 -19.81
N ARG A 52 18.70 8.04 -19.27
CA ARG A 52 18.63 9.33 -20.02
C ARG A 52 17.55 9.44 -21.12
N GLY A 53 16.45 8.70 -21.01
CA GLY A 53 15.35 8.75 -21.98
C GLY A 53 15.50 7.84 -23.21
N GLU A 54 16.44 6.88 -23.18
CA GLU A 54 16.41 5.74 -24.08
C GLU A 54 15.19 4.83 -23.81
N VAL A 55 15.12 3.68 -24.48
CA VAL A 55 14.11 2.64 -24.25
C VAL A 55 14.01 2.33 -22.75
N LEU A 56 12.79 2.16 -22.24
CA LEU A 56 12.58 1.87 -20.82
C LEU A 56 13.32 0.58 -20.42
N PRO A 57 14.24 0.62 -19.44
CA PRO A 57 15.00 -0.56 -19.04
C PRO A 57 14.08 -1.67 -18.53
N LYS A 58 14.43 -2.93 -18.80
CA LYS A 58 13.69 -4.09 -18.28
C LYS A 58 13.56 -4.04 -16.74
N VAL A 59 14.60 -3.60 -16.04
CA VAL A 59 14.57 -3.44 -14.57
C VAL A 59 13.51 -2.43 -14.14
N ALA A 60 13.35 -1.32 -14.86
CA ALA A 60 12.30 -0.35 -14.59
C ALA A 60 10.91 -0.95 -14.86
N ILE A 61 10.75 -1.70 -15.96
CA ILE A 61 9.50 -2.41 -16.30
C ILE A 61 9.10 -3.38 -15.18
N ASP A 62 10.02 -4.25 -14.77
CA ASP A 62 9.78 -5.26 -13.73
C ASP A 62 9.41 -4.60 -12.39
N HIS A 63 10.07 -3.49 -12.04
CA HIS A 63 9.76 -2.75 -10.83
C HIS A 63 8.43 -2.01 -10.91
N TYR A 64 8.06 -1.35 -12.01
CA TYR A 64 6.73 -0.74 -12.15
C TYR A 64 5.61 -1.78 -12.05
N ASN A 65 5.80 -2.98 -12.62
CA ASN A 65 4.85 -4.08 -12.45
C ASN A 65 4.68 -4.48 -10.97
N LYS A 66 5.78 -4.51 -10.20
CA LYS A 66 5.74 -4.73 -8.75
C LYS A 66 5.01 -3.62 -7.99
N VAL A 67 5.15 -2.36 -8.43
CA VAL A 67 4.38 -1.23 -7.87
C VAL A 67 2.89 -1.47 -8.05
N ILE A 68 2.47 -1.85 -9.26
CA ILE A 68 1.07 -2.10 -9.59
C ILE A 68 0.53 -3.28 -8.78
N GLU A 69 1.24 -4.41 -8.73
CA GLU A 69 0.88 -5.61 -7.96
C GLU A 69 0.59 -5.26 -6.49
N LYS A 70 1.53 -4.56 -5.85
CA LYS A 70 1.43 -4.24 -4.42
C LYS A 70 0.42 -3.14 -4.12
N SER A 71 0.34 -2.13 -4.98
CA SER A 71 -0.62 -1.06 -4.79
C SER A 71 -2.05 -1.57 -4.98
N LYS A 72 -2.31 -2.51 -5.90
CA LYS A 72 -3.62 -3.13 -6.05
C LYS A 72 -4.12 -3.84 -4.79
N ILE A 73 -3.24 -4.52 -4.05
CA ILE A 73 -3.59 -5.08 -2.73
C ILE A 73 -4.15 -3.99 -1.80
N ILE A 74 -3.56 -2.79 -1.82
CA ILE A 74 -4.06 -1.65 -1.04
C ILE A 74 -5.43 -1.19 -1.54
N ILE A 75 -5.61 -1.15 -2.85
CA ILE A 75 -6.85 -0.69 -3.48
C ILE A 75 -8.01 -1.67 -3.24
N ASP A 76 -7.72 -2.96 -3.28
CA ASP A 76 -8.75 -4.00 -3.22
C ASP A 76 -9.09 -4.38 -1.77
N ASP A 77 -8.08 -4.49 -0.90
CA ASP A 77 -8.26 -5.04 0.44
C ASP A 77 -8.37 -3.98 1.55
N TYR A 78 -7.95 -2.74 1.28
CA TYR A 78 -7.83 -1.69 2.31
C TYR A 78 -8.44 -0.33 1.89
N PRO A 79 -9.78 -0.25 1.68
CA PRO A 79 -10.47 0.97 1.23
C PRO A 79 -10.30 2.19 2.14
N GLU A 80 -10.20 1.98 3.46
CA GLU A 80 -10.06 3.05 4.44
C GLU A 80 -8.60 3.45 4.71
N PHE A 81 -7.63 2.89 3.98
CA PHE A 81 -6.23 3.17 4.25
C PHE A 81 -5.85 4.61 3.92
N LYS A 82 -5.25 5.31 4.89
CA LYS A 82 -4.88 6.73 4.76
C LYS A 82 -3.99 7.08 3.56
N LEU A 83 -3.19 6.13 3.06
CA LEU A 83 -2.31 6.34 1.88
C LEU A 83 -2.88 5.69 0.61
N ARG A 84 -4.18 5.36 0.59
CA ARG A 84 -4.86 4.81 -0.59
C ARG A 84 -4.74 5.74 -1.80
N LYS A 85 -4.95 7.05 -1.60
CA LYS A 85 -4.75 8.06 -2.66
C LYS A 85 -3.34 8.00 -3.26
N ASP A 86 -2.33 7.85 -2.41
CA ASP A 86 -0.94 7.76 -2.84
C ASP A 86 -0.66 6.43 -3.55
N ALA A 87 -1.26 5.32 -3.10
CA ALA A 87 -1.18 4.03 -3.79
C ALA A 87 -1.80 4.08 -5.19
N LEU A 88 -2.95 4.76 -5.37
CA LEU A 88 -3.52 5.00 -6.70
C LEU A 88 -2.59 5.85 -7.58
N LEU A 89 -1.96 6.88 -7.01
CA LEU A 89 -1.00 7.70 -7.74
C LEU A 89 0.20 6.87 -8.23
N LEU A 90 0.73 5.99 -7.39
CA LEU A 90 1.80 5.06 -7.78
C LEU A 90 1.39 4.14 -8.94
N ILE A 91 0.15 3.65 -8.96
CA ILE A 91 -0.40 2.86 -10.08
C ILE A 91 -0.44 3.70 -11.35
N VAL A 92 -1.03 4.90 -11.29
CA VAL A 92 -1.19 5.80 -12.45
C VAL A 92 0.17 6.12 -13.07
N GLN A 93 1.16 6.51 -12.25
CA GLN A 93 2.49 6.86 -12.72
C GLN A 93 3.21 5.65 -13.35
N SER A 94 3.11 4.48 -12.71
CA SER A 94 3.73 3.24 -13.22
C SER A 94 3.13 2.84 -14.56
N GLN A 95 1.81 2.83 -14.69
CA GLN A 95 1.11 2.52 -15.95
C GLN A 95 1.45 3.54 -17.04
N PHE A 96 1.58 4.82 -16.70
CA PHE A 96 1.98 5.85 -17.66
C PHE A 96 3.38 5.60 -18.22
N TYR A 97 4.37 5.30 -17.37
CA TYR A 97 5.73 5.02 -17.82
C TYR A 97 5.85 3.69 -18.58
N LEU A 98 5.04 2.70 -18.24
CA LEU A 98 4.88 1.46 -19.00
C LEU A 98 4.14 1.66 -20.34
N GLN A 99 3.68 2.87 -20.65
CA GLN A 99 2.88 3.21 -21.84
C GLN A 99 1.52 2.49 -21.89
N GLU A 100 1.01 2.03 -20.74
CA GLU A 100 -0.31 1.44 -20.58
C GLU A 100 -1.39 2.52 -20.44
N TYR A 101 -1.48 3.45 -21.41
CA TYR A 101 -2.26 4.68 -21.26
C TYR A 101 -3.74 4.46 -20.94
N LYS A 102 -4.34 3.41 -21.50
CA LYS A 102 -5.74 3.05 -21.20
C LYS A 102 -5.91 2.64 -19.73
N ASN A 103 -4.95 1.89 -19.19
CA ASN A 103 -4.96 1.48 -17.78
C ASN A 103 -4.71 2.70 -16.88
N ALA A 104 -3.73 3.54 -17.22
CA ALA A 104 -3.44 4.78 -16.50
C ALA A 104 -4.66 5.69 -16.42
N GLN A 105 -5.39 5.86 -17.53
CA GLN A 105 -6.64 6.63 -17.58
C GLN A 105 -7.72 6.03 -16.68
N GLY A 106 -7.87 4.70 -16.67
CA GLY A 106 -8.80 4.00 -15.78
C GLY A 106 -8.48 4.24 -14.31
N SER A 107 -7.22 4.03 -13.92
CA SER A 107 -6.75 4.26 -12.54
C SER A 107 -6.86 5.73 -12.12
N LEU A 108 -6.58 6.67 -13.03
CA LEU A 108 -6.74 8.10 -12.77
C LEU A 108 -8.21 8.49 -12.62
N SER A 109 -9.10 7.87 -13.39
CA SER A 109 -10.54 8.08 -13.26
C SER A 109 -11.07 7.58 -11.92
N LEU A 110 -10.60 6.42 -11.45
CA LEU A 110 -10.89 5.90 -10.11
C LEU A 110 -10.39 6.87 -9.03
N MET A 111 -9.14 7.33 -9.15
CA MET A 111 -8.57 8.31 -8.21
C MET A 111 -9.38 9.61 -8.19
N LYS A 112 -9.84 10.08 -9.35
CA LYS A 112 -10.69 11.27 -9.45
C LYS A 112 -12.07 11.03 -8.83
N SER A 113 -12.68 9.86 -9.00
CA SER A 113 -13.96 9.57 -8.36
C SER A 113 -13.86 9.46 -6.84
N GLU A 114 -12.75 8.94 -6.31
CA GLU A 114 -12.57 8.78 -4.86
C GLU A 114 -12.11 10.07 -4.17
N PHE A 115 -11.25 10.88 -4.82
CA PHE A 115 -10.55 12.01 -4.18
C PHE A 115 -10.68 13.34 -4.91
N GLY A 116 -11.40 13.38 -6.03
CA GLY A 116 -11.68 14.63 -6.74
C GLY A 116 -12.63 15.48 -5.92
N SER A 117 -12.27 16.74 -5.68
CA SER A 117 -13.17 17.70 -5.05
C SER A 117 -14.40 17.91 -5.95
N THR A 118 -15.59 17.75 -5.40
CA THR A 118 -16.81 18.28 -5.99
C THR A 118 -16.71 19.80 -5.90
N VAL A 119 -16.21 20.43 -6.96
CA VAL A 119 -16.35 21.88 -7.14
C VAL A 119 -17.81 22.19 -7.38
#